data_AF-A0A3E2N4L0-F1
#
_entry.id   AF-A0A3E2N4L0-F1
#
_cell.length_a   1.000
_cell.length_b   1.000
_cell.length_c   1.000
_cell.angle_alpha   90.00
_cell.angle_beta   90.00
_cell.angle_gamma   90.00
#
_symmetry.space_group_name_H-M   'P 1'
#
loop_
_entity.id
_entity.type
_entity.pdbx_description
1 polymer ?
#
loop_
_entity_poly.entity_id
_entity_poly.type
_entity_poly.pdbx_seq_one_letter_code
_entity_poly.pdbx_strand_id
1 'polypeptide(L)'
;MTLYCQYCGAKLENGEAFTECPECLIPLGKETKCKIPYGGLIKQISTDESFMNAMEDLYEKDPIEFRLKIQQFKNQLAQQKQVVEESNVPKCPTCQSTNLSKISTTKKVAKIAAFGIFGMGDNGKTWKCNNCGSKF
;
A
#
# COMPACT_ATOMS: atom_id res chain seq x y z
N MET A 1 17.76 -28.37 -5.09
CA MET A 1 16.69 -27.42 -5.47
C MET A 1 17.08 -26.04 -4.98
N THR A 2 17.34 -25.10 -5.89
CA THR A 2 17.66 -23.71 -5.51
C THR A 2 16.38 -23.02 -5.08
N LEU A 3 16.42 -22.33 -3.93
CA LEU A 3 15.31 -21.54 -3.45
C LEU A 3 15.69 -20.07 -3.44
N TYR A 4 14.70 -19.21 -3.54
CA TYR A 4 14.85 -17.77 -3.49
C TYR A 4 13.91 -17.20 -2.44
N CYS A 5 14.31 -16.08 -1.83
CA CYS A 5 13.42 -15.31 -0.98
C CYS A 5 12.27 -14.73 -1.83
N GLN A 6 11.03 -14.94 -1.39
CA GLN A 6 9.83 -14.43 -2.05
C GLN A 6 9.80 -12.90 -2.15
N TYR A 7 10.42 -12.20 -1.21
CA TYR A 7 10.35 -10.74 -1.08
C TYR A 7 11.48 -10.01 -1.80
N CYS A 8 12.74 -10.36 -1.52
CA CYS A 8 13.90 -9.69 -2.11
C CYS A 8 14.50 -10.41 -3.32
N GLY A 9 14.16 -11.69 -3.55
CA GLY A 9 14.74 -12.49 -4.61
C GLY A 9 16.15 -13.01 -4.35
N ALA A 10 16.69 -12.83 -3.14
CA ALA A 10 17.99 -13.37 -2.75
C ALA A 10 18.04 -14.88 -2.92
N LYS A 11 19.16 -15.40 -3.45
CA LYS A 11 19.40 -16.82 -3.64
C LYS A 11 19.70 -17.48 -2.29
N LEU A 12 18.97 -18.55 -1.99
CA LEU A 12 19.15 -19.38 -0.80
C LEU A 12 19.83 -20.67 -1.24
N GLU A 13 21.16 -20.66 -1.30
CA GLU A 13 21.95 -21.87 -1.54
C GLU A 13 22.06 -22.66 -0.23
N ASN A 14 21.83 -23.97 -0.30
CA ASN A 14 21.77 -24.93 0.81
C ASN A 14 20.51 -24.84 1.68
N GLY A 15 19.62 -25.82 1.50
CA GLY A 15 18.22 -25.78 1.89
C GLY A 15 17.87 -25.61 3.37
N GLU A 16 18.79 -25.58 4.33
CA GLU A 16 18.45 -25.71 5.75
C GLU A 16 19.36 -24.87 6.65
N ALA A 17 18.73 -24.03 7.51
CA ALA A 17 19.26 -23.36 8.72
C ALA A 17 19.27 -21.81 8.77
N PHE A 18 18.81 -21.09 7.75
CA PHE A 18 18.58 -19.63 7.93
C PHE A 18 17.19 -19.37 8.51
N THR A 19 17.15 -18.82 9.74
CA THR A 19 15.91 -18.34 10.39
C THR A 19 15.38 -17.09 9.71
N GLU A 20 16.24 -16.34 9.03
CA GLU A 20 15.95 -15.07 8.36
C GLU A 20 16.75 -14.93 7.06
N CYS A 21 16.22 -14.12 6.13
CA CYS A 21 16.88 -13.88 4.85
C CYS A 21 18.09 -12.96 5.04
N PRO A 22 19.27 -13.30 4.49
CA PRO A 22 20.48 -12.50 4.69
C PRO A 22 20.43 -11.10 4.06
N GLU A 23 19.57 -10.88 3.06
CA GLU A 23 19.45 -9.56 2.41
C GLU A 23 18.35 -8.68 3.00
N CYS A 24 17.18 -9.24 3.32
CA CYS A 24 16.04 -8.45 3.78
C CYS A 24 15.66 -8.67 5.25
N LEU A 25 16.37 -9.55 5.96
CA LEU A 25 16.16 -9.88 7.37
C LEU A 25 14.73 -10.35 7.70
N ILE A 26 13.99 -10.82 6.68
CA ILE A 26 12.65 -11.38 6.86
C ILE A 26 12.78 -12.83 7.31
N PRO A 27 12.05 -13.26 8.37
CA PRO A 27 12.05 -14.65 8.82
C PRO A 27 11.70 -15.63 7.69
N LEU A 28 12.53 -16.65 7.50
CA LEU A 28 12.39 -17.64 6.42
C LEU A 28 11.57 -18.86 6.88
N GLY A 29 10.25 -18.80 6.68
CA GLY A 29 9.34 -19.95 6.80
C GLY A 29 9.13 -20.70 5.47
N LYS A 30 8.37 -21.81 5.51
CA LYS A 30 8.00 -22.59 4.31
C LYS A 30 7.35 -21.74 3.22
N GLU A 31 6.52 -20.78 3.61
CA GLU A 31 5.77 -19.94 2.67
C GLU A 31 6.62 -18.83 2.04
N THR A 32 7.75 -18.46 2.67
CA THR A 32 8.59 -17.32 2.25
C THR A 32 9.68 -17.69 1.24
N LYS A 33 9.76 -18.98 0.87
CA LYS A 33 10.71 -19.52 -0.11
C LYS A 33 9.98 -19.82 -1.42
N CYS A 34 10.60 -19.51 -2.54
CA CYS A 34 10.06 -19.72 -3.88
C CYS A 34 11.12 -20.35 -4.80
N LYS A 35 10.69 -21.02 -5.88
CA LYS A 35 11.62 -21.55 -6.90
C LYS A 35 12.22 -20.47 -7.80
N ILE A 36 11.59 -19.29 -7.83
CA ILE A 36 12.00 -18.14 -8.62
C ILE A 36 12.20 -16.91 -7.74
N PRO A 37 13.12 -15.99 -8.12
CA PRO A 37 13.30 -14.73 -7.42
C PRO A 37 12.06 -13.83 -7.56
N TYR A 38 11.81 -12.99 -6.55
CA TYR A 38 10.66 -12.07 -6.49
C TYR A 38 9.28 -12.75 -6.60
N GLY A 39 9.17 -14.02 -6.21
CA GLY A 39 7.90 -14.77 -6.30
C GLY A 39 6.70 -14.07 -5.65
N GLY A 40 6.91 -13.23 -4.63
CA GLY A 40 5.84 -12.48 -3.97
C GLY A 40 5.30 -11.35 -4.82
N LEU A 41 6.17 -10.67 -5.55
CA LEU A 41 5.77 -9.65 -6.50
C LEU A 41 4.99 -10.28 -7.66
N ILE A 42 5.45 -11.42 -8.16
CA ILE A 42 4.81 -12.11 -9.29
C ILE A 42 3.40 -12.57 -8.88
N LYS A 43 3.24 -13.13 -7.67
CA LYS A 43 1.94 -13.51 -7.09
C LYS A 43 0.96 -12.34 -6.92
N GLN A 44 1.45 -11.10 -6.79
CA GLN A 44 0.57 -9.92 -6.73
C GLN A 44 -0.03 -9.56 -8.10
N ILE A 45 0.55 -10.05 -9.20
CA ILE A 45 0.09 -9.79 -10.56
C ILE A 45 -0.91 -10.87 -10.97
N SER A 46 -0.50 -12.13 -10.83
CA SER A 46 -1.34 -13.30 -11.10
C SER A 46 -0.89 -14.47 -10.22
N THR A 47 -1.86 -15.24 -9.75
CA THR A 47 -1.66 -16.47 -9.00
C THR A 47 -1.83 -17.73 -9.85
N ASP A 48 -2.00 -17.57 -11.18
CA ASP A 48 -2.25 -18.68 -12.08
C ASP A 48 -1.02 -19.60 -12.19
N GLU A 49 -1.24 -20.91 -12.10
CA GLU A 49 -0.15 -21.89 -12.12
C GLU A 49 0.62 -21.85 -13.45
N SER A 50 -0.09 -21.74 -14.57
CA SER A 50 0.50 -21.62 -15.90
C SER A 50 1.38 -20.37 -16.04
N PHE A 51 0.97 -19.26 -15.41
CA PHE A 51 1.73 -18.02 -15.40
C PHE A 51 3.00 -18.16 -14.55
N MET A 52 2.89 -18.72 -13.34
CA MET A 52 4.05 -18.95 -12.47
C MET A 52 5.07 -19.89 -13.10
N ASN A 53 4.62 -20.95 -13.78
CA ASN A 53 5.48 -21.88 -14.51
C ASN A 53 6.15 -21.18 -15.71
N ALA A 54 5.43 -20.35 -16.47
CA ALA A 54 6.02 -19.58 -17.55
C ALA A 54 7.10 -18.60 -17.06
N MET A 55 6.92 -18.02 -15.88
CA MET A 55 7.93 -17.15 -15.25
C MET A 55 9.15 -17.94 -14.75
N GLU A 56 8.97 -19.18 -14.29
CA GLU A 56 10.06 -20.10 -13.96
C GLU A 56 10.85 -20.48 -15.22
N ASP A 57 10.17 -20.92 -16.27
CA ASP A 57 10.76 -21.20 -17.58
C ASP A 57 11.52 -19.99 -18.14
N LEU A 58 10.96 -18.79 -18.02
CA LEU A 58 11.59 -17.58 -18.51
C LEU A 58 12.88 -17.26 -17.76
N TYR A 59 12.89 -17.42 -16.44
CA TYR A 59 14.09 -17.21 -15.63
C TYR A 59 15.22 -18.16 -16.01
N GLU A 60 14.89 -19.42 -16.34
CA GLU A 60 15.86 -20.43 -16.74
C GLU A 60 16.39 -20.20 -18.17
N LYS A 61 15.51 -19.84 -19.12
CA LYS A 61 15.87 -19.65 -20.53
C LYS A 61 16.53 -18.30 -20.80
N ASP A 62 15.97 -17.21 -20.27
CA ASP A 62 16.47 -15.84 -20.47
C ASP A 62 16.34 -15.00 -19.19
N PRO A 63 17.38 -15.00 -18.33
CA PRO A 63 17.37 -14.22 -17.10
C PRO A 63 17.40 -12.70 -17.33
N ILE A 64 17.79 -12.23 -18.52
CA ILE A 64 17.78 -10.80 -18.87
C ILE A 64 16.34 -10.37 -19.14
N GLU A 65 15.62 -11.12 -19.99
CA GLU A 65 14.20 -10.84 -20.26
C GLU A 65 13.35 -10.94 -18.98
N PHE A 66 13.63 -11.93 -18.13
CA PHE A 66 12.98 -12.03 -16.82
C PHE A 66 13.16 -10.76 -15.99
N ARG A 67 14.40 -10.26 -15.86
CA ARG A 67 14.69 -9.03 -15.10
C ARG A 67 13.96 -7.81 -15.67
N LEU A 68 13.90 -7.68 -16.99
CA LEU A 68 13.19 -6.61 -17.67
C LEU A 68 11.68 -6.64 -17.37
N LYS A 69 11.03 -7.82 -17.44
CA LYS A 69 9.61 -7.96 -17.10
C LYS A 69 9.33 -7.65 -15.63
N ILE A 70 10.18 -8.09 -14.72
CA ILE A 70 10.05 -7.75 -13.29
C ILE A 70 10.12 -6.24 -13.08
N GLN A 71 11.00 -5.53 -13.78
CA GLN A 71 11.08 -4.07 -13.70
C GLN A 71 9.81 -3.39 -14.21
N GLN A 72 9.23 -3.89 -15.31
CA GLN A 72 7.95 -3.39 -15.82
C GLN A 72 6.83 -3.58 -14.80
N PHE A 73 6.74 -4.76 -14.19
CA PHE A 73 5.73 -5.05 -13.16
C PHE A 73 5.89 -4.17 -11.91
N LYS A 74 7.13 -3.94 -11.44
CA LYS A 74 7.40 -2.99 -10.34
C LYS A 74 6.86 -1.59 -10.65
N ASN A 75 7.09 -1.10 -11.87
CA ASN A 75 6.62 0.20 -12.30
C ASN A 75 5.09 0.27 -12.37
N GLN A 76 4.43 -0.79 -12.84
CA GLN A 76 2.95 -0.87 -12.88
C GLN A 76 2.34 -0.81 -11.47
N LEU A 77 2.90 -1.57 -10.52
CA LEU A 77 2.43 -1.58 -9.12
C LEU A 77 2.67 -0.22 -8.44
N ALA A 78 3.78 0.45 -8.75
CA ALA A 78 4.06 1.80 -8.24
C ALA A 78 3.05 2.84 -8.77
N GLN A 79 2.67 2.76 -10.05
CA GLN A 79 1.68 3.64 -10.66
C GLN A 79 0.27 3.42 -10.10
N GLN A 80 -0.13 2.16 -9.86
CA GLN A 80 -1.44 1.87 -9.26
C GLN A 80 -1.63 2.48 -7.87
N LYS A 81 -0.56 2.56 -7.05
CA LYS A 81 -0.63 3.19 -5.72
C LYS A 81 -0.89 4.69 -5.77
N GLN A 82 -0.42 5.40 -6.79
CA GLN A 82 -0.57 6.86 -6.85
C GLN A 82 -2.00 7.31 -7.19
N VAL A 83 -2.79 6.47 -7.88
CA VAL A 83 -4.16 6.83 -8.29
C VAL A 83 -5.17 6.76 -7.12
N VAL A 84 -4.86 6.00 -6.05
CA VAL A 84 -5.80 5.76 -4.94
C VAL A 84 -5.75 6.84 -3.85
N GLU A 85 -4.63 7.54 -3.68
CA GLU A 85 -4.50 8.58 -2.64
C GLU A 85 -5.19 9.91 -2.99
N GLU A 86 -5.40 10.23 -4.28
CA GLU A 86 -5.98 11.52 -4.66
C GLU A 86 -7.52 11.57 -4.62
N SER A 87 -8.21 10.42 -4.64
CA SER A 87 -9.67 10.39 -4.83
C SER A 87 -10.50 10.51 -3.55
N ASN A 88 -9.91 10.33 -2.37
CA ASN A 88 -10.67 10.20 -1.10
C ASN A 88 -10.40 11.31 -0.07
N VAL A 89 -9.65 12.36 -0.42
CA VAL A 89 -9.44 13.49 0.49
C VAL A 89 -10.61 14.47 0.34
N PRO A 90 -11.40 14.70 1.40
CA PRO A 90 -12.47 15.70 1.34
C PRO A 90 -11.87 17.08 1.01
N LYS A 91 -12.47 17.77 0.05
CA LYS A 91 -12.10 19.14 -0.34
C LYS A 91 -13.15 20.12 0.20
N CYS A 92 -12.72 21.32 0.56
CA CYS A 92 -13.64 22.39 0.92
C CYS A 92 -14.55 22.74 -0.28
N PRO A 93 -15.89 22.70 -0.16
CA PRO A 93 -16.79 23.06 -1.25
C PRO A 93 -16.74 24.55 -1.62
N THR A 94 -16.22 25.41 -0.73
CA THR A 94 -16.13 26.86 -0.95
C THR A 94 -14.84 27.29 -1.63
N CYS A 95 -13.69 26.72 -1.27
CA CYS A 95 -12.38 27.13 -1.79
C CYS A 95 -11.50 25.99 -2.33
N GLN A 96 -12.03 24.77 -2.38
CA GLN A 96 -11.38 23.56 -2.89
C GLN A 96 -10.09 23.15 -2.16
N SER A 97 -9.77 23.82 -1.04
CA SER A 97 -8.62 23.50 -0.21
C SER A 97 -8.79 22.13 0.45
N THR A 98 -7.71 21.36 0.49
CA THR A 98 -7.56 20.12 1.27
C THR A 98 -7.13 20.37 2.71
N ASN A 99 -6.82 21.63 3.08
CA ASN A 99 -6.44 22.01 4.45
C ASN A 99 -7.69 22.10 5.34
N LEU A 100 -8.11 20.92 5.83
CA LEU A 100 -9.28 20.73 6.67
C LEU A 100 -8.90 20.22 8.06
N SER A 101 -9.65 20.65 9.06
CA SER A 101 -9.59 20.11 10.42
C SER A 101 -10.95 19.55 10.83
N LYS A 102 -10.92 18.35 11.42
CA LYS A 102 -12.15 17.71 11.92
C LYS A 102 -12.70 18.48 13.11
N ILE A 103 -13.99 18.81 13.06
CA ILE A 103 -14.69 19.43 14.18
C ILE A 103 -14.98 18.33 15.20
N SER A 104 -14.26 18.31 16.32
CA SER A 104 -14.46 17.28 17.35
C SER A 104 -15.84 17.40 18.00
N THR A 105 -16.44 16.25 18.33
CA THR A 105 -17.72 16.16 19.04
C THR A 105 -17.66 16.89 20.38
N THR A 106 -16.51 16.87 21.06
CA THR A 106 -16.27 17.60 22.31
C THR A 106 -16.44 19.11 22.14
N LYS A 107 -15.93 19.69 21.05
CA LYS A 107 -16.11 21.12 20.76
C LYS A 107 -17.58 21.49 20.50
N LYS A 108 -18.37 20.58 19.93
CA LYS A 108 -19.81 20.79 19.72
C LYS A 108 -20.58 20.73 21.05
N VAL A 109 -20.33 19.70 21.85
CA VAL A 109 -20.96 19.54 23.17
C VAL A 109 -20.63 20.71 24.10
N ALA A 110 -19.37 21.15 24.12
CA ALA A 110 -18.95 22.31 24.91
C ALA A 110 -19.71 23.59 24.51
N LYS A 111 -19.94 23.82 23.20
CA LYS A 111 -20.71 24.98 22.74
C LYS A 111 -22.19 24.90 23.10
N ILE A 112 -22.79 23.71 23.01
CA ILE A 112 -24.19 23.49 23.41
C ILE A 112 -24.33 23.66 24.92
N ALA A 113 -23.38 23.16 25.71
CA ALA A 113 -23.37 23.35 27.16
C ALA A 113 -23.21 24.83 27.55
N ALA A 114 -22.38 25.59 26.84
CA ALA A 114 -22.12 27.00 27.14
C ALA A 114 -23.22 27.97 26.65
N PHE A 115 -23.86 27.68 25.51
CA PHE A 115 -24.79 28.61 24.84
C PHE A 115 -26.20 28.03 24.64
N GLY A 116 -26.51 26.87 25.22
CA GLY A 116 -27.79 26.18 25.05
C GLY A 116 -28.12 25.94 23.58
N ILE A 117 -29.37 26.26 23.21
CA ILE A 117 -29.91 26.06 21.85
C ILE A 117 -29.14 26.90 20.80
N PHE A 118 -28.57 28.05 21.20
CA PHE A 118 -27.76 28.88 20.31
C PHE A 118 -26.39 28.27 20.00
N GLY A 119 -25.94 27.27 20.75
CA GLY A 119 -24.71 26.51 20.49
C GLY A 119 -24.84 25.48 19.34
N MET A 120 -26.04 25.28 18.81
CA MET A 120 -26.36 24.19 17.86
C MET A 120 -25.98 24.49 16.40
N GLY A 121 -25.44 25.68 16.08
CA GLY A 121 -25.12 26.09 14.70
C GLY A 121 -24.03 25.26 13.97
N ASP A 122 -23.31 24.40 14.71
CA ASP A 122 -22.31 23.47 14.19
C ASP A 122 -22.83 21.99 14.14
N ASN A 123 -24.12 21.75 14.39
CA ASN A 123 -24.72 20.42 14.23
C ASN A 123 -24.70 19.98 12.76
N GLY A 124 -24.39 18.69 12.52
CA GLY A 124 -24.24 18.11 11.19
C GLY A 124 -22.88 18.35 10.50
N LYS A 125 -22.13 19.39 10.87
CA LYS A 125 -20.86 19.76 10.20
C LYS A 125 -19.67 18.95 10.72
N THR A 126 -18.89 18.33 9.86
CA THR A 126 -17.79 17.42 10.27
C THR A 126 -16.41 18.05 10.14
N TRP A 127 -16.25 18.98 9.20
CA TRP A 127 -14.98 19.57 8.80
C TRP A 127 -15.03 21.11 8.88
N LYS A 128 -13.88 21.69 9.23
CA LYS A 128 -13.61 23.13 9.13
C LYS A 128 -12.46 23.32 8.16
N CYS A 129 -12.64 24.14 7.13
CA CYS A 129 -11.54 24.57 6.29
C CYS A 129 -10.69 25.60 7.02
N ASN A 130 -9.38 25.38 7.07
CA ASN A 130 -8.44 26.33 7.67
C ASN A 130 -8.07 27.48 6.73
N ASN A 131 -8.30 27.31 5.42
CA ASN A 131 -8.02 28.33 4.43
C ASN A 131 -9.12 29.41 4.37
N CYS A 132 -10.38 29.02 4.22
CA CYS A 132 -11.51 29.98 4.12
C CYS A 132 -12.39 30.05 5.37
N GLY A 133 -12.17 29.19 6.38
CA GLY A 133 -12.97 29.18 7.61
C GLY A 133 -14.34 28.51 7.50
N SER A 134 -14.77 28.09 6.30
CA SER A 134 -16.05 27.41 6.09
C SER A 134 -16.15 26.13 6.92
N LYS A 135 -17.31 25.84 7.50
CA LYS A 135 -17.59 24.57 8.19
C LYS A 135 -18.67 23.80 7.44
N PHE A 136 -18.44 22.52 7.15
CA PHE A 136 -19.35 21.64 6.41
C PHE A 136 -19.30 20.20 6.94
#